data_AF-A0A1A6BD19-F1
#
_entry.id   AF-A0A1A6BD19-F1
#
_cell.length_a   1.000
_cell.length_b   1.000
_cell.length_c   1.000
_cell.angle_alpha   90.00
_cell.angle_beta   90.00
_cell.angle_gamma   90.00
#
_symmetry.space_group_name_H-M   'P 1'
#
loop_
_entity.id
_entity.type
_entity.pdbx_description
1 polymer ?
#
loop_
_entity_poly.entity_id
_entity_poly.type
_entity_poly.pdbx_seq_one_letter_code
_entity_poly.pdbx_strand_id
1 'polypeptide(L)'
;MDMRLADGDGVTATTEVLEVSPSSKVLVLSASDERDDVLEAVKAGAAGYLVKSASKAELADAVRATAAGRAVFTPSLAGLVLGEYRRIATNPSSGPATPSLTERETEVLRFVAKGLSAKQIAERLSLSHRTVENHVQATFRKLQVANRVELTRYAIEHGLDQ
;
A
#
# COMPACT_ATOMS: atom_id res chain seq x y z
N MET A 1 -13.23 9.32 -9.68
CA MET A 1 -13.06 9.21 -8.23
C MET A 1 -11.84 10.01 -7.83
N ASP A 2 -11.93 10.85 -6.80
CA ASP A 2 -10.74 11.49 -6.23
C ASP A 2 -10.14 10.55 -5.18
N MET A 3 -8.82 10.34 -5.15
CA MET A 3 -8.17 9.54 -4.09
C MET A 3 -8.36 10.14 -2.70
N ARG A 4 -8.44 11.47 -2.60
CA ARG A 4 -8.58 12.18 -1.32
C ARG A 4 -9.93 12.88 -1.30
N LEU A 5 -10.96 12.19 -0.83
CA LEU A 5 -12.28 12.78 -0.58
C LEU A 5 -12.26 13.55 0.74
N ALA A 6 -13.16 14.52 0.89
CA ALA A 6 -13.25 15.31 2.13
C ALA A 6 -13.87 14.50 3.28
N ASP A 7 -14.67 13.49 2.93
CA ASP A 7 -15.45 12.62 3.81
C ASP A 7 -14.92 11.17 3.85
N GLY A 8 -13.80 10.88 3.19
CA GLY A 8 -13.23 9.52 3.19
C GLY A 8 -12.07 9.29 2.22
N ASP A 9 -11.83 8.03 1.93
CA ASP A 9 -10.79 7.57 1.00
C ASP A 9 -11.41 7.14 -0.34
N GLY A 10 -10.84 7.63 -1.44
CA GLY A 10 -11.26 7.29 -2.79
C GLY A 10 -11.08 5.81 -3.13
N VAL A 11 -10.16 5.11 -2.47
CA VAL A 11 -9.97 3.66 -2.63
C VAL A 11 -11.20 2.92 -2.12
N THR A 12 -11.61 3.16 -0.87
CA THR A 12 -12.82 2.57 -0.27
C THR A 12 -14.06 2.92 -1.09
N ALA A 13 -14.23 4.18 -1.47
CA ALA A 13 -15.36 4.61 -2.27
C ALA A 13 -15.41 3.93 -3.66
N THR A 14 -14.25 3.62 -4.25
CA THR A 14 -14.19 2.87 -5.51
C THR A 14 -14.73 1.45 -5.32
N THR A 15 -14.30 0.76 -4.27
CA THR A 15 -14.78 -0.58 -3.93
C THR A 15 -16.30 -0.58 -3.70
N GLU A 16 -16.80 0.32 -2.85
CA GLU A 16 -18.24 0.42 -2.53
C GLU A 16 -19.10 0.72 -3.76
N VAL A 17 -18.64 1.61 -4.65
CA VAL A 17 -19.34 1.91 -5.91
C VAL A 17 -19.41 0.68 -6.81
N LEU A 18 -18.35 -0.11 -6.90
CA LEU A 18 -18.29 -1.30 -7.74
C LEU A 18 -19.07 -2.48 -7.14
N GLU A 19 -19.21 -2.55 -5.82
CA GLU A 19 -20.09 -3.53 -5.16
C GLU A 19 -21.56 -3.29 -5.53
N VAL A 20 -21.99 -2.03 -5.53
CA VAL A 20 -23.39 -1.66 -5.85
C VAL A 20 -23.64 -1.60 -7.36
N SER A 21 -22.64 -1.22 -8.15
CA SER A 21 -22.73 -1.11 -9.62
C SER A 21 -21.49 -1.70 -10.31
N PRO A 22 -21.44 -3.05 -10.48
CA PRO A 22 -20.26 -3.75 -11.02
C PRO A 22 -19.89 -3.38 -12.46
N SER A 23 -20.84 -2.84 -13.24
CA SER A 23 -20.58 -2.40 -14.62
C SER A 23 -19.92 -1.02 -14.71
N SER A 24 -19.86 -0.27 -13.60
CA SER A 24 -19.25 1.06 -13.58
C SER A 24 -17.76 0.99 -13.94
N LYS A 25 -17.25 2.04 -14.58
CA LYS A 25 -15.83 2.21 -14.86
C LYS A 25 -15.31 3.40 -14.08
N VAL A 26 -14.35 3.16 -13.18
CA VAL A 26 -13.83 4.21 -12.30
C VAL A 26 -12.48 4.69 -12.82
N LEU A 27 -12.42 5.97 -13.20
CA LEU A 27 -11.17 6.71 -13.39
C LEU A 27 -10.81 7.39 -12.07
N VAL A 28 -9.67 7.04 -11.51
CA VAL A 28 -9.14 7.67 -10.30
C VAL A 28 -8.32 8.91 -10.65
N LEU A 29 -8.47 9.98 -9.87
CA LEU A 29 -7.68 11.19 -9.93
C LEU A 29 -6.91 11.37 -8.62
N SER A 30 -5.60 11.64 -8.70
CA SER A 30 -4.76 11.86 -7.52
C SER A 30 -3.75 12.98 -7.71
N ALA A 31 -3.28 13.57 -6.62
CA ALA A 31 -2.16 14.51 -6.68
C ALA A 31 -0.80 13.84 -6.88
N SER A 32 -0.69 12.54 -6.58
CA SER A 32 0.56 11.76 -6.65
C SER A 32 0.51 10.69 -7.74
N ASP A 33 1.65 10.39 -8.34
CA ASP A 33 1.90 9.22 -9.19
C ASP A 33 2.74 8.14 -8.48
N GLU A 34 2.78 8.21 -7.14
CA GLU A 34 3.45 7.22 -6.31
C GLU A 34 2.88 5.81 -6.53
N ARG A 35 3.80 4.85 -6.47
CA ARG A 35 3.49 3.45 -6.76
C ARG A 35 2.37 2.89 -5.91
N ASP A 36 2.40 3.16 -4.61
CA ASP A 36 1.47 2.52 -3.67
C ASP A 36 0.04 3.02 -3.92
N ASP A 37 -0.16 4.32 -4.13
CA ASP A 37 -1.47 4.91 -4.46
C ASP A 37 -2.08 4.30 -5.74
N VAL A 38 -1.25 4.11 -6.76
CA VAL A 38 -1.69 3.56 -8.05
C VAL A 38 -2.07 2.10 -7.90
N LEU A 39 -1.30 1.32 -7.14
CA LEU A 39 -1.59 -0.08 -6.90
C LEU A 39 -2.85 -0.27 -6.05
N GLU A 40 -3.06 0.55 -5.02
CA GLU A 40 -4.28 0.49 -4.20
C GLU A 40 -5.53 0.84 -5.02
N ALA A 41 -5.46 1.86 -5.88
CA ALA A 41 -6.54 2.19 -6.81
C ALA A 41 -6.88 1.03 -7.75
N VAL A 42 -5.85 0.37 -8.32
CA VAL A 42 -6.04 -0.78 -9.22
C VAL A 42 -6.63 -1.98 -8.47
N LYS A 43 -6.16 -2.26 -7.24
CA LYS A 43 -6.71 -3.33 -6.40
C LYS A 43 -8.18 -3.10 -6.05
N ALA A 44 -8.58 -1.85 -5.82
CA ALA A 44 -9.97 -1.47 -5.59
C ALA A 44 -10.86 -1.58 -6.85
N GLY A 45 -10.29 -1.87 -8.02
CA GLY A 45 -11.02 -2.07 -9.27
C GLY A 45 -11.08 -0.84 -10.18
N ALA A 46 -10.23 0.16 -9.96
CA ALA A 46 -10.13 1.30 -10.87
C ALA A 46 -9.76 0.84 -12.30
N ALA A 47 -10.49 1.35 -13.29
CA ALA A 47 -10.24 1.12 -14.70
C ALA A 47 -9.12 2.03 -15.26
N GLY A 48 -8.77 3.09 -14.55
CA GLY A 48 -7.69 3.98 -14.91
C GLY A 48 -7.27 4.90 -13.76
N TYR A 49 -6.12 5.53 -13.92
CA TYR A 49 -5.54 6.47 -12.97
C TYR A 49 -4.93 7.67 -13.70
N LEU A 50 -5.22 8.88 -13.21
CA LEU A 50 -4.73 10.13 -13.77
C LEU A 50 -4.25 11.07 -12.67
N VAL A 51 -3.15 11.77 -12.89
CA VAL A 51 -2.69 12.82 -11.98
C VAL A 51 -3.50 14.10 -12.16
N LYS A 52 -3.75 14.83 -11.07
CA LYS A 52 -4.48 16.11 -11.05
C LYS A 52 -3.75 17.24 -11.79
N SER A 53 -2.45 17.08 -12.04
CA SER A 53 -1.65 17.98 -12.86
C SER A 53 -1.91 17.81 -14.37
N ALA A 54 -2.64 16.78 -14.79
CA ALA A 54 -3.04 16.59 -16.18
C ALA A 54 -3.89 17.77 -16.68
N SER A 55 -3.71 18.10 -17.95
CA SER A 55 -4.50 19.13 -18.62
C SER A 55 -5.97 18.75 -18.72
N LYS A 56 -6.83 19.77 -18.92
CA LYS A 56 -8.28 19.54 -19.12
C LYS A 56 -8.56 18.65 -20.34
N ALA A 57 -7.75 18.76 -21.39
CA ALA A 57 -7.88 17.93 -22.59
C ALA A 57 -7.57 16.45 -22.27
N GLU A 58 -6.46 16.20 -21.58
CA GLU A 58 -6.07 14.86 -21.14
C GLU A 58 -7.11 14.23 -20.22
N LEU A 59 -7.67 15.01 -19.28
CA LEU A 59 -8.76 14.53 -18.42
C LEU A 59 -10.00 14.14 -19.24
N ALA A 60 -10.40 14.98 -20.19
CA ALA A 60 -11.57 14.70 -21.03
C ALA A 60 -11.36 13.44 -21.88
N ASP A 61 -10.15 13.26 -22.43
CA ASP A 61 -9.78 12.07 -23.19
C ASP A 61 -9.73 10.81 -22.31
N ALA A 62 -9.17 10.93 -21.11
CA ALA A 62 -9.11 9.86 -20.12
C ALA A 62 -10.52 9.38 -19.71
N VAL A 63 -11.45 10.30 -19.47
CA VAL A 63 -12.84 9.98 -19.13
C VAL A 63 -13.51 9.22 -20.28
N ARG A 64 -13.38 9.71 -21.53
CA ARG A 64 -13.93 9.03 -22.72
C ARG A 64 -13.33 7.65 -22.94
N ALA A 65 -12.02 7.51 -22.77
CA ALA A 65 -11.32 6.23 -22.89
C ALA A 65 -11.79 5.23 -21.82
N THR A 66 -11.88 5.67 -20.57
CA THR A 66 -12.34 4.84 -19.45
C THR A 66 -13.79 4.39 -19.64
N ALA A 67 -14.67 5.29 -20.10
CA ALA A 67 -16.06 4.96 -20.42
C ALA A 67 -16.18 3.92 -21.55
N ALA A 68 -15.25 3.94 -22.52
CA ALA A 68 -15.16 2.93 -23.57
C ALA A 68 -14.49 1.61 -23.11
N GLY A 69 -14.20 1.47 -21.81
CA GLY A 69 -13.55 0.29 -21.24
C GLY A 69 -12.05 0.20 -21.52
N ARG A 70 -11.43 1.28 -22.02
CA ARG A 70 -9.98 1.32 -22.24
C ARG A 70 -9.28 1.73 -20.96
N ALA A 71 -8.23 1.01 -20.61
CA ALA A 71 -7.37 1.36 -19.48
C ALA A 71 -6.65 2.69 -19.74
N VAL A 72 -6.61 3.55 -18.72
CA VAL A 72 -5.92 4.85 -18.80
C VAL A 72 -4.85 4.91 -17.72
N PHE A 73 -3.60 4.87 -18.16
CA PHE A 73 -2.42 5.02 -17.33
C PHE A 73 -1.37 5.76 -18.13
N THR A 74 -0.56 6.59 -17.47
CA THR A 74 0.67 7.08 -18.09
C THR A 74 1.63 5.90 -18.31
N PRO A 75 2.60 5.99 -19.24
CA PRO A 75 3.55 4.91 -19.49
C PRO A 75 4.31 4.46 -18.23
N SER A 76 4.65 5.39 -17.33
CA SER A 76 5.30 5.10 -16.05
C SER A 76 4.42 4.26 -15.13
N LEU A 77 3.15 4.62 -14.99
CA LEU A 77 2.18 3.89 -14.17
C LEU A 77 1.85 2.51 -14.74
N ALA A 78 1.75 2.39 -16.06
CA ALA A 78 1.56 1.10 -16.71
C ALA A 78 2.71 0.13 -16.39
N GLY A 79 3.96 0.62 -16.36
CA GLY A 79 5.12 -0.17 -15.95
C GLY A 79 5.02 -0.70 -14.52
N LEU A 80 4.48 0.11 -13.59
CA LEU A 80 4.27 -0.30 -12.19
C LEU A 80 3.23 -1.42 -12.07
N VAL A 81 2.08 -1.27 -12.75
CA VAL A 81 1.01 -2.29 -12.75
C VAL A 81 1.49 -3.60 -13.37
N LEU A 82 2.18 -3.54 -14.51
CA LEU A 82 2.74 -4.73 -15.17
C LEU A 82 3.84 -5.39 -14.32
N GLY A 83 4.68 -4.60 -13.64
CA GLY A 83 5.68 -5.10 -12.70
C GLY A 83 5.05 -5.82 -11.51
N GLU A 84 3.94 -5.27 -10.98
CA GLU A 84 3.19 -5.89 -9.90
C GLU A 84 2.55 -7.21 -10.32
N TYR A 85 1.90 -7.24 -11.47
CA TYR A 85 1.30 -8.45 -12.02
C TYR A 85 2.34 -9.56 -12.21
N ARG A 86 3.53 -9.22 -12.74
CA ARG A 86 4.65 -10.16 -12.88
C ARG A 86 5.09 -10.72 -11.53
N ARG A 87 5.17 -9.88 -10.50
CA ARG A 87 5.54 -10.30 -9.14
C ARG A 87 4.51 -11.26 -8.54
N ILE A 88 3.21 -10.98 -8.72
CA ILE A 88 2.13 -11.86 -8.27
C ILE A 88 2.17 -13.19 -9.03
N ALA A 89 2.38 -13.15 -10.34
CA ALA A 89 2.42 -14.35 -11.19
C ALA A 89 3.62 -15.28 -10.85
N THR A 90 4.76 -14.73 -10.42
CA THR A 90 5.93 -15.53 -10.03
C THR A 90 5.87 -16.02 -8.58
N ASN A 91 5.06 -15.42 -7.71
CA ASN A 91 4.87 -15.82 -6.31
C ASN A 91 3.37 -15.82 -5.90
N PRO A 92 2.58 -16.80 -6.36
CA PRO A 92 1.12 -16.86 -6.17
C PRO A 92 0.67 -17.03 -4.71
N SER A 93 1.59 -17.30 -3.77
CA SER A 93 1.31 -17.42 -2.33
C SER A 93 1.13 -16.06 -1.62
N SER A 94 1.19 -14.95 -2.34
CA SER A 94 1.02 -13.60 -1.80
C SER A 94 -0.47 -13.22 -1.84
N GLY A 95 -1.23 -13.63 -0.81
CA GLY A 95 -2.59 -13.15 -0.55
C GLY A 95 -2.64 -11.64 -0.27
N PRO A 96 -3.81 -11.05 0.09
CA PRO A 96 -3.96 -9.60 0.27
C PRO A 96 -2.82 -9.09 1.15
N ALA A 97 -2.11 -8.07 0.65
CA ALA A 97 -0.80 -7.66 1.13
C ALA A 97 -0.78 -7.49 2.65
N THR A 98 -0.41 -8.56 3.36
CA THR A 98 0.16 -8.43 4.68
C THR A 98 1.36 -7.53 4.47
N PRO A 99 1.49 -6.40 5.20
CA PRO A 99 2.63 -5.54 5.01
C PRO A 99 3.89 -6.39 5.21
N SER A 100 4.61 -6.64 4.12
CA SER A 100 5.74 -7.56 4.14
C SER A 100 6.87 -6.87 4.87
N LEU A 101 7.00 -7.22 6.14
CA LEU A 101 8.22 -6.95 6.88
C LEU A 101 9.34 -7.76 6.23
N THR A 102 10.52 -7.15 6.15
CA THR A 102 11.76 -7.88 5.87
C THR A 102 12.03 -8.85 7.01
N GLU A 103 12.89 -9.85 6.78
CA GLU A 103 13.33 -10.78 7.84
C GLU A 103 13.86 -10.01 9.06
N ARG A 104 14.64 -8.95 8.81
CA ARG A 104 15.21 -8.12 9.87
C ARG A 104 14.17 -7.31 10.63
N GLU A 105 13.18 -6.72 9.95
CA GLU A 105 12.08 -6.01 10.62
C GLU A 105 11.19 -6.96 11.42
N THR A 106 11.00 -8.19 10.94
CA THR A 106 10.25 -9.25 11.64
C THR A 106 10.99 -9.70 12.90
N GLU A 107 12.30 -9.89 12.81
CA GLU A 107 13.17 -10.22 13.94
C GLU A 107 13.15 -9.11 15.02
N VAL A 108 13.25 -7.84 14.59
CA VAL A 108 13.15 -6.69 15.50
C VAL A 108 11.76 -6.60 16.13
N LEU A 109 10.68 -6.77 15.35
CA LEU A 109 9.30 -6.78 15.85
C LEU A 109 9.10 -7.83 16.95
N ARG A 110 9.62 -9.04 16.75
CA ARG A 110 9.54 -10.14 17.72
C ARG A 110 10.16 -9.76 19.07
N PHE A 111 11.33 -9.12 19.06
CA PHE A 111 11.95 -8.67 20.30
C PHE A 111 11.21 -7.49 20.94
N VAL A 112 10.63 -6.59 20.14
CA VAL A 112 9.78 -5.52 20.65
C VAL A 112 8.54 -6.08 21.35
N ALA A 113 7.90 -7.10 20.75
CA ALA A 113 6.76 -7.82 21.33
C ALA A 113 7.12 -8.52 22.64
N LYS A 114 8.35 -9.06 22.75
CA LYS A 114 8.93 -9.63 23.99
C LYS A 114 9.34 -8.56 25.04
N GLY A 115 9.09 -7.28 24.77
CA GLY A 115 9.35 -6.19 25.72
C GLY A 115 10.79 -5.65 25.73
N LEU A 116 11.65 -6.02 24.77
CA LEU A 116 13.04 -5.57 24.77
C LEU A 116 13.18 -4.12 24.30
N SER A 117 14.06 -3.35 24.94
CA SER A 117 14.47 -2.02 24.46
C SER A 117 15.32 -2.12 23.19
N ALA A 118 15.36 -1.04 22.40
CA ALA A 118 16.18 -1.01 21.19
C ALA A 118 17.68 -1.24 21.47
N LYS A 119 18.17 -0.84 22.66
CA LYS A 119 19.52 -1.17 23.14
C LYS A 119 19.74 -2.67 23.35
N GLN A 120 18.82 -3.35 24.03
CA GLN A 120 18.90 -4.80 24.24
C GLN A 120 18.81 -5.59 22.94
N ILE A 121 18.00 -5.12 21.99
CA ILE A 121 17.89 -5.71 20.65
C ILE A 121 19.21 -5.51 19.87
N ALA A 122 19.81 -4.33 19.96
CA ALA A 122 21.08 -4.02 19.31
C ALA A 122 22.20 -4.96 19.79
N GLU A 123 22.28 -5.21 21.10
CA GLU A 123 23.22 -6.17 21.69
C GLU A 123 23.00 -7.60 21.17
N ARG A 124 21.74 -8.06 21.10
CA ARG A 124 21.42 -9.42 20.61
C ARG A 124 21.69 -9.61 19.13
N LEU A 125 21.45 -8.58 18.32
CA LEU A 125 21.60 -8.63 16.87
C LEU A 125 22.98 -8.21 16.37
N SER A 126 23.88 -7.82 17.28
CA SER A 126 25.18 -7.22 16.93
C SER A 126 25.02 -6.02 15.97
N LEU A 127 24.04 -5.16 16.25
CA LEU A 127 23.71 -3.95 15.48
C LEU A 127 23.96 -2.70 16.32
N SER A 128 23.99 -1.53 15.67
CA SER A 128 23.97 -0.27 16.40
C SER A 128 22.56 0.02 16.94
N HIS A 129 22.47 0.73 18.08
CA HIS A 129 21.19 1.18 18.64
C HIS A 129 20.34 1.93 17.61
N ARG A 130 20.98 2.85 16.85
CA ARG A 130 20.33 3.63 15.80
C ARG A 130 19.80 2.77 14.65
N THR A 131 20.51 1.70 14.28
CA THR A 131 20.04 0.75 13.26
C THR A 131 18.75 0.07 13.70
N VAL A 132 18.66 -0.33 14.97
CA VAL A 132 17.43 -0.94 15.51
C VAL A 132 16.28 0.06 15.56
N GLU A 133 16.51 1.31 16.01
CA GLU A 133 15.48 2.36 15.99
C GLU A 133 14.92 2.59 14.58
N ASN A 134 15.80 2.62 13.57
CA ASN A 134 15.38 2.75 12.18
C ASN A 134 14.51 1.58 11.72
N HIS A 135 14.85 0.35 12.10
CA HIS A 135 14.00 -0.81 11.80
C HIS A 135 12.66 -0.72 12.50
N VAL A 136 12.61 -0.38 13.79
CA VAL A 136 11.35 -0.21 14.55
C VAL A 136 10.45 0.85 13.89
N GLN A 137 11.01 1.99 13.49
CA GLN A 137 10.25 3.03 12.76
C GLN A 137 9.76 2.55 11.39
N ALA A 138 10.55 1.76 10.67
CA ALA A 138 10.12 1.15 9.42
C ALA A 138 8.95 0.18 9.65
N THR A 139 8.97 -0.60 10.73
CA THR A 139 7.87 -1.47 11.13
C THR A 139 6.60 -0.67 11.45
N PHE A 140 6.71 0.43 12.21
CA PHE A 140 5.57 1.33 12.48
C PHE A 140 4.94 1.87 11.20
N ARG A 141 5.75 2.36 10.27
CA ARG A 141 5.27 2.89 8.98
C ARG A 141 4.60 1.81 8.13
N LYS A 142 5.23 0.63 8.01
CA LYS A 142 4.72 -0.47 7.18
C LYS A 142 3.43 -1.08 7.73
N LEU A 143 3.33 -1.22 9.05
CA LEU A 143 2.16 -1.80 9.71
C LEU A 143 1.07 -0.76 10.02
N GLN A 144 1.33 0.53 9.75
CA GLN A 144 0.43 1.65 10.06
C GLN A 144 -0.04 1.69 11.53
N VAL A 145 0.83 1.31 12.46
CA VAL A 145 0.56 1.35 13.91
C VAL A 145 1.26 2.56 14.54
N ALA A 146 0.62 3.18 15.52
CA ALA A 146 1.02 4.48 16.06
C ALA A 146 1.99 4.37 17.25
N ASN A 147 1.97 3.24 17.97
CA ASN A 147 2.76 3.09 19.18
C ASN A 147 3.13 1.63 19.46
N ARG A 148 4.09 1.47 20.36
CA ARG A 148 4.66 0.17 20.72
C ARG A 148 3.60 -0.83 21.22
N VAL A 149 2.55 -0.37 21.88
CA VAL A 149 1.47 -1.25 22.38
C VAL A 149 0.69 -1.84 21.21
N GLU A 150 0.34 -1.02 20.22
CA GLU A 150 -0.31 -1.48 18.98
C GLU A 150 0.59 -2.41 18.17
N LEU A 151 1.90 -2.13 18.12
CA LEU A 151 2.89 -2.97 17.46
C LEU A 151 3.00 -4.36 18.12
N THR A 152 3.00 -4.41 19.46
CA THR A 152 2.99 -5.67 20.20
C THR A 152 1.69 -6.44 19.99
N ARG A 153 0.53 -5.76 20.02
CA ARG A 153 -0.78 -6.38 19.74
C ARG A 153 -0.81 -7.00 18.34
N TYR A 154 -0.35 -6.26 17.34
CA TYR A 154 -0.24 -6.75 15.97
C TYR A 154 0.60 -8.04 15.89
N ALA A 155 1.76 -8.06 16.57
CA ALA A 155 2.64 -9.24 16.57
C ALA A 155 1.93 -10.48 17.15
N ILE A 156 1.17 -10.34 18.23
CA ILE A 156 0.43 -11.44 18.86
C ILE A 156 -0.71 -11.94 17.95
N GLU A 157 -1.51 -11.02 17.39
CA GLU A 157 -2.64 -11.36 16.50
C GLU A 157 -2.18 -12.14 15.26
N HIS A 158 -0.93 -11.93 14.83
CA HIS A 158 -0.36 -12.56 13.63
C HIS A 158 0.68 -13.66 13.95
N GLY A 159 0.86 -14.04 15.21
CA GLY A 159 1.79 -15.10 15.63
C GLY A 159 3.27 -14.79 15.38
N LEU A 160 3.63 -13.51 15.34
CA LEU A 160 4.99 -12.99 15.11
C LEU A 160 5.79 -12.79 16.41
N ASP A 161 5.21 -13.16 17.55
CA ASP A 161 5.79 -13.05 18.89
C ASP A 161 6.58 -14.31 19.32
N GLN A 162 6.48 -15.42 18.59
CA GLN A 162 7.19 -16.67 18.87
C GLN A 162 8.67 -16.62 18.51
#